data_AF-A0A1M6Q2M1-F1
#
_entry.id   AF-A0A1M6Q2M1-F1
#
_cell.length_a   1.000
_cell.length_b   1.000
_cell.length_c   1.000
_cell.angle_alpha   90.00
_cell.angle_beta   90.00
_cell.angle_gamma   90.00
#
_symmetry.space_group_name_H-M   'P 1'
#
loop_
_entity.id
_entity.type
_entity.pdbx_description
1 polymer ?
#
loop_
_entity_poly.entity_id
_entity_poly.type
_entity_poly.pdbx_seq_one_letter_code
_entity_poly.pdbx_strand_id
1 'polypeptide(L)'
;MLIGGDMLSDVFPPMLDVDAGDDPIADYRAGLDRLAGLLAAVEIVVPGHGFVGRGEEIRDRVVRDRAYLDALQAGRTPQDPRLGPDVAPGWEWVNDVHESQAAALAGRFPGLSSRS
;
A
#
# COMPACT_ATOMS: atom_id res chain seq x y z
N MET A 1 -1.91 15.39 15.13
CA MET A 1 -1.69 13.93 15.06
C MET A 1 -2.80 13.32 14.23
N LEU A 2 -2.48 12.36 13.36
CA LEU A 2 -3.43 11.59 12.57
C LEU A 2 -3.29 10.10 12.95
N ILE A 3 -4.41 9.42 13.16
CA ILE A 3 -4.42 7.96 13.32
C ILE A 3 -4.75 7.36 11.95
N GLY A 4 -3.80 6.63 11.37
CA GLY A 4 -3.89 6.13 10.00
C GLY A 4 -4.61 4.79 9.87
N GLY A 5 -4.90 4.10 10.98
CA GLY A 5 -5.22 2.67 10.93
C GLY A 5 -4.12 1.93 10.19
N ASP A 6 -4.45 0.92 9.40
CA ASP A 6 -3.44 0.19 8.60
C ASP A 6 -2.94 0.95 7.36
N MET A 7 -3.31 2.23 7.16
CA MET A 7 -2.71 3.06 6.13
C MET A 7 -1.41 3.72 6.61
N LEU A 8 -0.49 3.98 5.68
CA LEU A 8 0.82 4.61 5.97
C LEU A 8 1.67 3.82 6.97
N SER A 9 1.56 2.49 6.93
CA SER A 9 2.46 1.57 7.62
C SER A 9 3.86 1.62 6.99
N ASP A 10 4.91 1.60 7.81
CA ASP A 10 6.29 1.39 7.37
C ASP A 10 6.68 -0.08 7.26
N VAL A 11 5.85 -1.00 7.77
CA VAL A 11 6.18 -2.43 7.86
C VAL A 11 5.45 -3.31 6.84
N PHE A 12 4.36 -2.82 6.24
CA PHE A 12 3.67 -3.52 5.14
C PHE A 12 3.13 -2.55 4.08
N PRO A 13 2.98 -3.01 2.82
CA PRO A 13 2.31 -2.24 1.77
C PRO A 13 0.78 -2.20 1.95
N PRO A 14 0.06 -1.36 1.18
CA PRO A 14 -1.40 -1.32 1.17
C PRO A 14 -2.08 -2.70 1.25
N MET A 15 -2.93 -2.88 2.25
CA MET A 15 -3.85 -4.02 2.37
C MET A 15 -5.21 -3.60 1.78
N LEU A 16 -5.47 -4.07 0.57
CA LEU A 16 -6.67 -3.81 -0.21
C LEU A 16 -7.78 -4.77 0.19
N ASP A 17 -8.99 -4.24 0.28
CA ASP A 17 -10.19 -5.06 0.43
C ASP A 17 -10.61 -5.58 -0.95
N VAL A 18 -9.92 -6.60 -1.46
CA VAL A 18 -10.12 -7.11 -2.83
C VAL A 18 -11.45 -7.83 -3.04
N ASP A 19 -12.11 -8.22 -1.94
CA ASP A 19 -13.43 -8.85 -1.96
C ASP A 19 -14.58 -7.84 -1.84
N ALA A 20 -14.29 -6.61 -1.39
CA ALA A 20 -15.26 -5.53 -1.31
C ALA A 20 -15.11 -4.52 -2.46
N GLY A 21 -16.25 -3.95 -2.85
CA GLY A 21 -16.28 -2.82 -3.79
C GLY A 21 -15.96 -3.19 -5.25
N ASP A 22 -15.94 -2.15 -6.08
CA ASP A 22 -15.79 -2.29 -7.52
C ASP A 22 -14.35 -2.10 -8.03
N ASP A 23 -13.56 -1.29 -7.33
CA ASP A 23 -12.17 -1.00 -7.65
C ASP A 23 -11.37 -0.75 -6.36
N PRO A 24 -10.82 -1.81 -5.74
CA PRO A 24 -10.13 -1.71 -4.45
C PRO A 24 -8.86 -0.85 -4.53
N ILE A 25 -8.24 -0.73 -5.71
CA ILE A 25 -7.09 0.15 -5.92
C ILE A 25 -7.54 1.61 -5.86
N ALA A 26 -8.61 1.95 -6.59
CA ALA A 26 -9.16 3.30 -6.59
C ALA A 26 -9.66 3.72 -5.20
N ASP A 27 -10.32 2.80 -4.48
CA ASP A 27 -10.82 3.04 -3.13
C ASP A 27 -9.69 3.35 -2.14
N TYR A 28 -8.60 2.56 -2.17
CA TYR A 28 -7.44 2.84 -1.34
C TYR A 28 -6.77 4.16 -1.72
N ARG A 29 -6.61 4.46 -3.02
CA ARG A 29 -6.06 5.75 -3.48
C ARG A 29 -6.88 6.92 -2.97
N ALA A 30 -8.21 6.83 -3.02
CA ALA A 30 -9.09 7.88 -2.52
C ALA A 30 -8.94 8.08 -1.01
N GLY A 31 -8.72 7.01 -0.23
CA GLY A 31 -8.35 7.11 1.19
C GLY A 31 -7.00 7.81 1.36
N LEU A 32 -5.99 7.37 0.62
CA LEU A 32 -4.62 7.85 0.71
C LEU A 32 -4.53 9.33 0.37
N ASP A 33 -5.25 9.80 -0.65
CA ASP A 33 -5.28 11.20 -1.05
C ASP A 33 -5.93 12.10 0.01
N ARG A 34 -6.97 11.62 0.68
CA ARG A 34 -7.57 12.33 1.82
C ARG A 34 -6.58 12.49 2.96
N LEU A 35 -5.84 11.42 3.31
CA LEU A 35 -4.82 11.48 4.36
C LEU A 35 -3.65 12.37 3.96
N ALA A 36 -3.16 12.24 2.72
CA ALA A 36 -2.08 13.05 2.17
C ALA A 36 -2.40 14.55 2.21
N GLY A 37 -3.66 14.92 1.93
CA GLY A 37 -4.14 16.30 2.03
C GLY A 37 -4.08 16.90 3.44
N LEU A 38 -4.10 16.06 4.48
CA LEU A 38 -4.00 16.49 5.89
C LEU A 38 -2.56 16.60 6.38
N LEU A 39 -1.58 16.05 5.66
CA LEU A 39 -0.18 15.97 6.13
C LEU A 39 0.51 17.32 6.32
N ALA A 40 0.01 18.38 5.68
CA ALA A 40 0.51 19.73 5.92
C ALA A 40 0.09 20.28 7.31
N ALA A 41 -0.95 19.70 7.92
CA ALA A 41 -1.54 20.16 9.18
C ALA A 41 -1.25 19.22 10.37
N VAL A 42 -0.50 18.13 10.16
CA VAL A 42 -0.15 17.18 11.22
C VAL A 42 1.35 16.94 11.29
N GLU A 43 1.88 16.88 12.52
CA GLU A 43 3.30 16.63 12.75
C GLU A 43 3.65 15.13 12.77
N ILE A 44 2.67 14.29 13.10
CA ILE A 44 2.86 12.85 13.30
C ILE A 44 1.66 12.04 12.77
N VAL A 45 1.97 10.83 12.27
CA VAL A 45 1.02 9.78 11.92
C VAL A 45 1.27 8.55 12.78
N VAL A 46 0.22 8.01 13.38
CA VAL A 46 0.25 6.75 14.12
C VAL A 46 -0.47 5.68 13.29
N PRO A 47 0.26 4.76 12.64
CA PRO A 47 -0.37 3.62 11.97
C PRO A 47 -0.85 2.59 13.00
N GLY A 48 -1.71 1.67 12.58
CA GLY A 48 -2.14 0.51 13.36
C GLY A 48 -0.98 -0.44 13.64
N HIS A 49 -0.01 -0.47 12.73
CA HIS A 49 1.19 -1.30 12.81
C HIS A 49 2.42 -0.57 12.30
N GLY A 50 3.56 -0.91 12.89
CA GLY A 50 4.83 -0.23 12.62
C GLY A 50 5.05 0.95 13.56
N PHE A 51 5.85 1.91 13.12
CA PHE A 51 6.31 3.01 13.96
C PHE A 51 5.59 4.33 13.64
N VAL A 52 5.54 5.21 14.65
CA VAL A 52 5.01 6.57 14.51
C VAL A 52 5.84 7.34 13.48
N GLY A 53 5.22 7.71 12.35
CA GLY A 53 5.87 8.45 11.28
C GLY A 53 5.95 9.94 11.57
N ARG A 54 7.04 10.59 11.15
CA ARG A 54 7.28 12.03 11.36
C ARG A 54 7.90 12.70 10.14
N GLY A 55 7.60 13.98 9.91
CA GLY A 55 8.31 14.78 8.90
C GLY A 55 8.28 14.19 7.49
N GLU A 56 9.46 14.05 6.88
CA GLU A 56 9.61 13.54 5.50
C GLU A 56 9.24 12.07 5.37
N GLU A 57 9.45 11.27 6.42
CA GLU A 57 9.13 9.84 6.42
C GLU A 57 7.65 9.59 6.05
N ILE A 58 6.73 10.44 6.53
CA ILE A 58 5.30 10.29 6.23
C ILE A 58 5.05 10.50 4.73
N ARG A 59 5.77 11.44 4.10
CA ARG A 59 5.67 11.67 2.65
C ARG A 59 6.25 10.49 1.88
N ASP A 60 7.37 9.92 2.33
CA ASP A 60 7.95 8.73 1.72
C ASP A 60 7.01 7.53 1.78
N ARG A 61 6.28 7.35 2.88
CA ARG A 61 5.26 6.31 3.00
C ARG A 61 4.12 6.51 1.98
N VAL A 62 3.63 7.74 1.80
CA VAL A 62 2.63 8.04 0.75
C VAL A 62 3.16 7.71 -0.66
N VAL A 63 4.40 8.11 -0.96
CA VAL A 63 5.01 7.83 -2.27
C VAL A 63 5.15 6.32 -2.48
N ARG A 64 5.58 5.59 -1.46
CA ARG A 64 5.75 4.13 -1.51
C ARG A 64 4.41 3.42 -1.71
N ASP A 65 3.36 3.83 -0.99
CA ASP A 65 2.01 3.28 -1.16
C ASP A 65 1.47 3.53 -2.56
N ARG A 66 1.67 4.73 -3.12
CA ARG A 66 1.30 5.02 -4.53
C ARG A 66 2.06 4.14 -5.51
N ALA A 67 3.38 3.98 -5.32
CA ALA A 67 4.20 3.13 -6.19
C ALA A 67 3.78 1.66 -6.13
N TYR A 68 3.40 1.17 -4.95
CA TYR A 68 2.85 -0.19 -4.78
C TYR A 68 1.54 -0.36 -5.56
N LEU A 69 0.61 0.58 -5.43
CA LEU A 69 -0.67 0.56 -6.15
C LEU A 69 -0.49 0.64 -7.66
N ASP A 70 0.45 1.48 -8.13
CA ASP A 70 0.79 1.59 -9.56
C ASP A 70 1.36 0.28 -10.10
N ALA A 71 2.19 -0.43 -9.32
CA ALA A 71 2.76 -1.72 -9.71
C ALA A 71 1.68 -2.80 -9.78
N LEU A 72 0.81 -2.91 -8.76
CA LEU A 72 -0.32 -3.84 -8.75
C LEU A 72 -1.26 -3.61 -9.93
N GLN A 73 -1.63 -2.34 -10.18
CA GLN A 73 -2.52 -2.00 -11.29
C GLN A 73 -1.91 -2.35 -12.66
N ALA A 74 -0.58 -2.22 -12.79
CA ALA A 74 0.15 -2.60 -13.99
C ALA A 74 0.43 -4.11 -14.11
N GLY A 75 0.04 -4.93 -13.14
CA GLY A 75 0.38 -6.36 -13.08
C GLY A 75 1.88 -6.61 -12.94
N ARG A 76 2.64 -5.69 -12.34
CA ARG A 76 4.09 -5.80 -12.13
C ARG A 76 4.41 -6.08 -10.67
N THR A 77 5.54 -6.75 -10.42
CA THR A 77 6.10 -6.90 -9.07
C THR A 77 6.51 -5.53 -8.52
N PRO A 78 5.97 -5.09 -7.37
CA PRO A 78 6.39 -3.85 -6.72
C PRO A 78 7.84 -3.94 -6.24
N GLN A 79 8.59 -2.85 -6.38
CA GLN A 79 9.88 -2.68 -5.71
C GLN A 79 9.64 -2.02 -4.36
N ASP A 80 9.11 -2.79 -3.41
CA ASP A 80 8.77 -2.30 -2.07
C ASP A 80 9.64 -3.03 -1.03
N PRO A 81 10.42 -2.32 -0.19
CA PRO A 81 11.24 -2.93 0.85
C PRO A 81 10.42 -3.62 1.95
N ARG A 82 9.10 -3.42 1.97
CA ARG A 82 8.16 -4.09 2.87
C ARG A 82 7.72 -5.46 2.35
N LEU A 83 8.34 -5.94 1.27
CA LEU A 83 8.13 -7.25 0.67
C LEU A 83 9.48 -7.95 0.45
N GLY A 84 9.41 -9.24 0.15
CA GLY A 84 10.57 -10.08 -0.15
C GLY A 84 11.16 -10.75 1.09
N PRO A 85 12.36 -11.36 0.96
CA PRO A 85 12.98 -12.13 2.03
C PRO A 85 13.56 -11.28 3.16
N ASP A 86 13.72 -9.97 2.93
CA ASP A 86 14.37 -9.05 3.87
C ASP A 86 13.38 -8.36 4.83
N VAL A 87 12.10 -8.74 4.80
CA VAL A 87 11.10 -8.24 5.75
C VAL A 87 11.47 -8.63 7.18
N ALA A 88 11.05 -7.82 8.15
CA ALA A 88 11.36 -8.08 9.55
C ALA A 88 10.78 -9.44 10.01
N PRO A 89 11.47 -10.18 10.90
CA PRO A 89 10.97 -11.45 11.40
C PRO A 89 9.55 -11.35 11.97
N GLY A 90 8.68 -12.27 11.58
CA GLY A 90 7.25 -12.26 11.94
C GLY A 90 6.35 -11.47 10.97
N TRP A 91 6.92 -10.85 9.93
CA TRP A 91 6.18 -10.16 8.87
C TRP A 91 6.21 -10.92 7.54
N GLU A 92 6.71 -12.15 7.48
CA GLU A 92 6.87 -12.91 6.24
C GLU A 92 5.54 -13.09 5.48
N TRP A 93 4.43 -13.16 6.22
CA TRP A 93 3.05 -13.29 5.72
C TRP A 93 2.59 -12.11 4.84
N VAL A 94 3.27 -10.95 4.88
CA VAL A 94 2.96 -9.82 3.99
C VAL A 94 3.16 -10.18 2.52
N ASN A 95 4.06 -11.14 2.24
CA ASN A 95 4.27 -11.66 0.89
C ASN A 95 3.04 -12.45 0.40
N ASP A 96 2.48 -13.32 1.25
CA ASP A 96 1.27 -14.09 0.92
C ASP A 96 0.07 -13.17 0.66
N VAL A 97 -0.05 -12.09 1.44
CA VAL A 97 -1.06 -11.05 1.23
C VAL A 97 -0.85 -10.33 -0.10
N HIS A 98 0.39 -9.97 -0.44
CA HIS A 98 0.69 -9.39 -1.75
C HIS A 98 0.32 -10.33 -2.90
N GLU A 99 0.72 -11.60 -2.83
CA GLU A 99 0.44 -12.59 -3.87
C GLU A 99 -1.07 -12.80 -4.06
N SER A 100 -1.82 -12.89 -2.96
CA SER A 100 -3.28 -13.05 -2.97
C SER A 100 -3.97 -11.86 -3.63
N GLN A 101 -3.56 -10.62 -3.28
CA GLN A 101 -4.10 -9.41 -3.89
C GLN A 101 -3.77 -9.32 -5.39
N ALA A 102 -2.53 -9.62 -5.76
CA ALA A 102 -2.11 -9.61 -7.16
C ALA A 102 -2.91 -10.62 -8.01
N ALA A 103 -3.15 -11.82 -7.47
CA ALA A 103 -3.96 -12.84 -8.12
C ALA A 103 -5.43 -12.42 -8.28
N ALA A 104 -6.04 -11.87 -7.23
CA ALA A 104 -7.41 -11.37 -7.29
C ALA A 104 -7.58 -10.24 -8.32
N LEU A 105 -6.63 -9.31 -8.37
CA LEU A 105 -6.64 -8.17 -9.30
C LEU A 105 -6.38 -8.60 -10.75
N ALA A 106 -5.51 -9.59 -11.00
CA ALA A 106 -5.27 -10.12 -12.34
C ALA A 106 -6.55 -10.71 -12.97
N GLY A 107 -7.42 -11.32 -12.15
CA GLY A 107 -8.74 -11.80 -12.60
C GLY A 107 -9.73 -10.68 -12.94
N ARG A 108 -9.56 -9.49 -12.35
CA ARG A 108 -10.44 -8.32 -12.51
C ARG A 108 -9.97 -7.37 -13.63
N PHE A 109 -8.67 -7.34 -13.91
CA PHE A 109 -8.05 -6.54 -14.97
C PHE A 109 -7.31 -7.42 -16.01
N PRO A 110 -8.01 -8.28 -16.78
CA PRO A 110 -7.39 -9.28 -17.67
C PRO A 110 -6.63 -8.72 -18.89
N GLY A 111 -6.38 -7.41 -18.97
CA GLY A 111 -5.95 -6.71 -20.19
C GLY A 111 -4.53 -6.13 -20.23
N LEU A 112 -3.68 -6.33 -19.21
CA LEU A 112 -2.33 -5.72 -19.18
C LEU A 112 -1.17 -6.69 -19.48
N SER A 113 -1.47 -7.94 -19.84
CA SER A 113 -0.50 -8.87 -20.43
C SER A 113 -0.59 -8.85 -21.95
N SER A 114 -0.05 -7.81 -22.58
CA SER A 114 0.60 -7.87 -23.90
C SER A 114 0.92 -6.46 -24.37
N ARG A 115 2.18 -6.02 -24.18
CA ARG A 115 2.89 -5.28 -25.23
C ARG A 115 4.33 -5.78 -25.26
N SER A 116 4.65 -6.33 -26.43
CA SER A 116 5.91 -6.86 -26.92
C SER A 116 7.05 -5.85 -26.85
#